data_AF-A0A418XC57-F1
#
_entry.id   AF-A0A418XC57-F1
#
_cell.length_a   1.000
_cell.length_b   1.000
_cell.length_c   1.000
_cell.angle_alpha   90.00
_cell.angle_beta   90.00
_cell.angle_gamma   90.00
#
_symmetry.space_group_name_H-M   'P 1'
#
loop_
_entity.id
_entity.type
_entity.pdbx_description
1 polymer ?
#
loop_
_entity_poly.entity_id
_entity_poly.type
_entity_poly.pdbx_seq_one_letter_code
_entity_poly.pdbx_strand_id
1 'polypeptide(L)'
;MIRLIVLTTLLTIGGCATVNKTTTKDGGEALSIDCSGQALKWQHCYEKATQVCAGSGYETIGKKGRPDTDPADRLLGVEPGKFANRNLVVICK
;
A
#
# COMPACT_ATOMS: atom_id res chain seq x y z
N MET A 1 1.25 -5.49 42.98
CA MET A 1 0.11 -5.03 42.16
C MET A 1 0.64 -4.73 40.77
N ILE A 2 0.51 -5.69 39.87
CA ILE A 2 1.18 -5.72 38.57
C ILE A 2 0.43 -4.79 37.61
N ARG A 3 0.98 -3.61 37.34
CA ARG A 3 0.53 -2.72 36.27
C ARG A 3 1.07 -3.24 34.94
N LEU A 4 0.42 -4.26 34.40
CA LEU A 4 0.62 -4.69 33.02
C LEU A 4 0.03 -3.62 32.11
N ILE A 5 0.87 -2.64 31.76
CA ILE A 5 0.64 -1.77 30.61
C ILE A 5 0.77 -2.69 29.39
N VAL A 6 -0.37 -3.21 28.95
CA VAL A 6 -0.51 -3.95 27.69
C VAL A 6 -0.33 -2.92 26.59
N LEU A 7 0.93 -2.71 26.19
CA LEU A 7 1.27 -1.96 24.98
C LEU A 7 0.91 -2.88 23.81
N THR A 8 -0.32 -2.73 23.31
CA THR A 8 -0.81 -3.39 22.10
C THR A 8 -0.07 -2.82 20.89
N THR A 9 1.14 -3.31 20.65
CA THR A 9 1.78 -3.21 19.34
C THR A 9 0.99 -4.09 18.38
N LEU A 10 0.02 -3.50 17.68
CA LEU A 10 -0.52 -4.06 16.44
C LEU A 10 0.62 -4.10 15.41
N LEU A 11 1.45 -5.14 15.47
CA LEU A 11 2.27 -5.54 14.34
C LEU A 11 1.31 -6.09 13.29
N THR A 12 0.86 -5.22 12.39
CA THR A 12 0.17 -5.63 11.18
C THR A 12 1.13 -6.49 10.36
N ILE A 13 0.86 -7.78 10.30
CA ILE A 13 1.47 -8.72 9.35
C ILE A 13 0.93 -8.33 7.97
N GLY A 14 1.53 -7.34 7.35
CA GLY A 14 1.18 -6.86 6.03
C GLY A 14 2.24 -7.31 5.04
N GLY A 15 1.96 -8.38 4.29
CA GLY A 15 2.90 -8.97 3.32
C GLY A 15 3.53 -7.95 2.37
N CYS A 16 4.81 -8.18 2.02
CA CYS A 16 5.73 -7.57 1.03
C CYS A 16 5.54 -6.15 0.47
N ALA A 17 4.54 -5.37 0.87
CA ALA A 17 4.32 -4.00 0.45
C ALA A 17 4.89 -3.08 1.54
N THR A 18 5.96 -2.36 1.20
CA THR A 18 6.61 -1.42 2.12
C THR A 18 5.77 -0.15 2.20
N VAL A 19 5.38 0.24 3.42
CA VAL A 19 4.63 1.47 3.66
C VAL A 19 5.51 2.44 4.43
N ASN A 20 5.70 3.63 3.88
CA ASN A 20 6.46 4.70 4.48
C ASN A 20 5.51 5.82 4.92
N LYS A 21 5.48 6.12 6.22
CA LYS A 21 4.58 7.12 6.80
C LYS A 21 5.28 8.47 6.89
N THR A 22 4.58 9.56 6.62
CA THR A 22 5.11 10.92 6.72
C THR A 22 4.01 11.86 7.16
N THR A 23 4.33 12.85 8.00
CA THR A 23 3.38 13.87 8.42
C THR A 23 3.31 14.98 7.39
N THR A 24 2.10 15.33 6.96
CA THR A 24 1.85 16.47 6.08
C THR A 24 1.93 17.79 6.85
N LYS A 25 2.10 18.91 6.13
CA LYS A 25 2.17 20.25 6.76
C LYS A 25 0.91 20.61 7.55
N ASP A 26 -0.24 20.06 7.13
CA ASP A 26 -1.53 20.29 7.76
C ASP A 26 -1.82 19.33 8.93
N GLY A 27 -0.85 18.49 9.31
CA GLY A 27 -0.96 17.56 10.44
C GLY A 27 -1.58 16.18 10.11
N GLY A 28 -1.97 15.94 8.85
CA GLY A 28 -2.48 14.64 8.39
C GLY A 28 -1.39 13.59 8.14
N GLU A 29 -1.78 12.31 8.12
CA GLU A 29 -0.89 11.17 7.84
C GLU A 29 -0.82 10.91 6.33
N ALA A 30 0.32 11.19 5.70
CA ALA A 30 0.64 10.76 4.35
C ALA A 30 1.35 9.41 4.36
N LEU A 31 1.02 8.56 3.40
CA LEU A 31 1.57 7.23 3.25
C LEU A 31 2.08 7.04 1.83
N SER A 32 3.33 6.61 1.68
CA SER A 32 3.85 6.06 0.44
C SER A 32 3.83 4.54 0.52
N ILE A 33 3.14 3.89 -0.40
CA ILE A 33 2.92 2.45 -0.45
C ILE A 33 3.63 1.93 -1.69
N ASP A 34 4.75 1.25 -1.46
CA ASP A 34 5.40 0.46 -2.50
C ASP A 34 4.65 -0.86 -2.65
N CYS A 35 4.02 -1.03 -3.81
CA CYS A 35 3.30 -2.22 -4.22
C CYS A 35 4.00 -2.87 -5.41
N SER A 36 5.33 -2.78 -5.44
CA SER A 36 6.15 -3.32 -6.51
C SER A 36 6.12 -4.86 -6.47
N GLY A 37 5.83 -5.50 -7.60
CA GLY A 37 5.75 -6.96 -7.67
C GLY A 37 5.07 -7.47 -8.93
N GLN A 38 5.47 -8.66 -9.38
CA GLN A 38 4.95 -9.27 -10.62
C GLN A 38 3.48 -9.72 -10.49
N ALA A 39 3.01 -9.98 -9.27
CA ALA A 39 1.63 -10.35 -8.98
C ALA A 39 0.78 -9.16 -8.48
N LEU A 40 1.41 -8.02 -8.17
CA LEU A 40 0.76 -6.92 -7.47
C LEU A 40 0.18 -5.91 -8.47
N LYS A 41 -1.13 -6.00 -8.70
CA LYS A 41 -1.91 -5.00 -9.46
C LYS A 41 -2.09 -3.71 -8.68
N TRP A 42 -2.48 -2.63 -9.36
CA TRP A 42 -2.89 -1.38 -8.70
C TRP A 42 -3.97 -1.59 -7.64
N GLN A 43 -4.88 -2.56 -7.85
CA GLN A 43 -5.89 -2.95 -6.87
C GLN A 43 -5.30 -3.29 -5.50
N HIS A 44 -4.18 -4.02 -5.45
CA HIS A 44 -3.54 -4.35 -4.17
C HIS A 44 -2.96 -3.12 -3.46
N CYS A 45 -2.48 -2.12 -4.21
CA CYS A 45 -2.04 -0.85 -3.62
C CYS A 45 -3.22 -0.15 -2.93
N TYR A 46 -4.39 -0.15 -3.57
CA TYR A 46 -5.60 0.47 -3.03
C TYR A 46 -6.18 -0.29 -1.83
N GLU A 47 -6.20 -1.63 -1.88
CA GLU A 47 -6.59 -2.48 -0.75
C GLU A 47 -5.66 -2.25 0.44
N LYS A 48 -4.35 -2.17 0.19
CA LYS A 48 -3.35 -1.86 1.21
C LYS A 48 -3.56 -0.47 1.80
N ALA A 49 -3.83 0.53 0.97
CA ALA A 49 -4.14 1.88 1.44
C ALA A 49 -5.37 1.89 2.36
N THR A 50 -6.44 1.18 1.99
CA THR A 50 -7.63 1.02 2.84
C THR A 50 -7.28 0.35 4.18
N GLN A 51 -6.48 -0.71 4.16
CA GLN A 51 -6.06 -1.40 5.39
C GLN A 51 -5.20 -0.51 6.30
N VAL A 52 -4.24 0.25 5.74
CA VAL A 52 -3.33 1.08 6.53
C VAL A 52 -4.04 2.31 7.09
N CYS A 53 -4.96 2.91 6.34
CA CYS A 53 -5.83 3.98 6.83
C CYS A 53 -7.01 3.45 7.67
N ALA A 54 -6.93 2.22 8.20
CA ALA A 54 -7.93 1.61 9.08
C ALA A 54 -9.39 1.68 8.56
N GLY A 55 -9.58 1.74 7.24
CA GLY A 55 -10.90 1.86 6.63
C GLY A 55 -11.57 3.24 6.73
N SER A 56 -10.94 4.28 7.29
CA SER A 56 -11.50 5.66 7.30
C SER A 56 -11.58 6.27 5.90
N GLY A 57 -10.87 5.67 4.96
CA GLY A 57 -10.71 6.16 3.60
C GLY A 57 -9.42 6.95 3.44
N TYR A 58 -9.08 7.22 2.18
CA TYR A 58 -7.88 7.96 1.85
C TYR A 58 -8.10 8.77 0.57
N GLU A 59 -7.25 9.75 0.38
CA GLU A 59 -7.14 10.50 -0.86
C GLU A 59 -5.86 10.10 -1.58
N THR A 60 -5.95 9.80 -2.88
CA THR A 60 -4.75 9.50 -3.69
C THR A 60 -4.14 10.79 -4.20
N ILE A 61 -2.93 11.11 -3.75
CA ILE A 61 -2.21 12.33 -4.15
C ILE A 61 -1.09 12.06 -5.16
N GLY A 62 -0.70 10.79 -5.36
CA GLY A 62 0.33 10.46 -6.32
C GLY A 62 0.34 8.99 -6.71
N LYS A 63 0.66 8.71 -7.97
CA LYS A 63 0.90 7.37 -8.49
C LYS A 63 2.12 7.38 -9.38
N LYS A 64 3.03 6.44 -9.15
CA LYS A 64 4.22 6.24 -9.97
C LYS A 64 4.34 4.77 -10.34
N GLY A 65 4.38 4.47 -11.63
CA GLY A 65 4.54 3.10 -12.12
C GLY A 65 3.86 2.90 -13.46
N ARG A 66 3.97 1.68 -13.99
CA ARG A 66 3.28 1.29 -15.24
C ARG A 66 1.82 0.87 -14.95
N PRO A 67 0.92 1.01 -15.93
CA PRO A 67 -0.43 0.47 -15.84
C PRO A 67 -0.42 -1.06 -15.68
N ASP A 68 -1.55 -1.62 -15.26
CA ASP A 68 -1.75 -3.08 -15.24
C ASP A 68 -1.81 -3.61 -16.67
N THR A 69 -1.29 -4.82 -16.88
CA THR A 69 -1.36 -5.46 -18.20
C THR A 69 -2.74 -6.06 -18.42
N ASP A 70 -3.18 -6.06 -19.68
CA ASP A 70 -4.44 -6.67 -20.07
C ASP A 70 -4.46 -8.17 -19.69
N PRO A 71 -5.59 -8.71 -19.20
CA PRO A 71 -5.71 -10.13 -18.95
C PRO A 71 -5.36 -11.02 -20.15
N ALA A 72 -5.65 -10.60 -21.39
CA ALA A 72 -5.36 -11.35 -22.61
C ALA A 72 -3.86 -11.45 -22.91
N ASP A 73 -3.08 -10.48 -22.46
CA ASP A 73 -1.64 -10.43 -22.68
C ASP A 73 -0.84 -11.18 -21.60
N ARG A 74 -1.51 -11.75 -20.58
CA ARG A 74 -0.83 -12.50 -19.51
C ARG A 74 -0.36 -13.87 -19.97
N LEU A 75 0.92 -14.17 -19.76
CA LEU A 75 1.48 -15.48 -20.01
C LEU A 75 1.39 -16.32 -18.73
N LEU A 76 0.76 -17.50 -18.78
CA LEU A 76 0.58 -18.38 -17.59
C LEU A 76 -0.10 -17.68 -16.39
N GLY A 77 -0.96 -16.69 -16.65
CA GLY A 77 -1.61 -15.89 -15.61
C GLY A 77 -0.70 -14.87 -14.92
N VAL A 78 0.57 -14.78 -15.32
CA VAL A 78 1.51 -13.76 -14.84
C VAL A 78 1.67 -12.63 -15.85
N GLU A 79 1.91 -11.45 -15.31
CA GLU A 79 2.09 -10.24 -16.09
C GLU A 79 3.47 -10.28 -16.78
N PRO A 80 3.56 -10.30 -18.13
CA PRO A 80 4.83 -10.43 -18.83
C PRO A 80 5.68 -9.16 -18.67
N GLY A 81 6.99 -9.35 -18.46
CA GLY A 81 7.96 -8.26 -18.36
C GLY A 81 8.78 -8.30 -17.08
N LYS A 82 9.61 -7.28 -16.88
CA LYS A 82 10.40 -7.08 -15.65
C LYS A 82 9.48 -6.66 -14.49
N PHE A 83 9.96 -6.85 -13.25
CA PHE A 83 9.36 -6.36 -12.00
C PHE A 83 8.60 -5.03 -12.21
N ALA A 84 7.29 -5.05 -11.96
CA ALA A 84 6.47 -3.85 -12.01
C ALA A 84 6.78 -3.02 -10.76
N ASN A 85 7.47 -1.89 -10.95
CA ASN A 85 7.66 -0.91 -9.88
C ASN A 85 6.44 0.00 -9.83
N ARG A 86 5.68 -0.08 -8.73
CA ARG A 86 4.46 0.70 -8.50
C ARG A 86 4.52 1.28 -7.09
N ASN A 87 4.38 2.59 -7.00
CA ASN A 87 4.31 3.33 -5.75
C ASN A 87 3.05 4.20 -5.76
N LEU A 88 2.26 4.07 -4.71
CA LEU A 88 1.04 4.82 -4.47
C LEU A 88 1.24 5.74 -3.27
N VAL A 89 0.95 7.03 -3.43
CA VAL A 89 1.02 8.00 -2.34
C VAL A 89 -0.39 8.47 -2.01
N VAL A 90 -0.77 8.34 -0.74
CA VAL A 90 -2.10 8.67 -0.23
C VAL A 90 -2.01 9.52 1.03
N ILE A 91 -3.08 10.25 1.33
CA ILE A 91 -3.30 10.89 2.64
C ILE A 91 -4.52 10.20 3.27
N CYS A 92 -4.37 9.69 4.50
CA CYS A 92 -5.51 9.14 5.23
C CYS A 92 -6.46 10.27 5.67
N LYS A 93 -7.76 9.99 5.63
CA LYS A 93 -8.79 10.91 6.13
C LYS A 93 -9.09 10.67 7.60
#